data_AF-A0A0D7B8K2-F1
#
_entry.id   AF-A0A0D7B8K2-F1
#
_cell.length_a   1.000
_cell.length_b   1.000
_cell.length_c   1.000
_cell.angle_alpha   90.00
_cell.angle_beta   90.00
_cell.angle_gamma   90.00
#
_symmetry.space_group_name_H-M   'P 1'
#
loop_
_entity.id
_entity.type
_entity.pdbx_description
1 polymer ?
#
loop_
_entity_poly.entity_id
_entity_poly.type
_entity_poly.pdbx_seq_one_letter_code
_entity_poly.pdbx_strand_id
1 'polypeptide(L)'
;MSKQSTPKPRVPRANSKQAIETARLARLESYAQTLFDELNRSVFSDGLKGAQLLWSKTLQVTAGRASFRRHQDGRTETKIELAIKVLDCEERVRHTLAHEMCHLASWVISGRPTENHGSIFKGWGQRVEARRKDIKISTTHNYEITYKFNWKCDRCEMHYGRHSKSIKPEDRCGRCKEGRLMPQWEQRTRKPRLASTETTGEYLPSRYSRPGAYTFQIHLCVRLLEPRKCPGLQAAHSTMARGGKGRMTLTAYLPATTRTI
;
A
#
# COMPACT_ATOMS: atom_id res chain seq x y z
N MET A 1 34.04 50.60 17.74
CA MET A 1 33.09 49.56 18.18
C MET A 1 32.54 48.84 16.94
N SER A 2 33.17 47.74 16.52
CA SER A 2 32.76 46.98 15.33
C SER A 2 31.65 45.99 15.69
N LYS A 3 30.44 46.18 15.14
CA LYS A 3 29.32 45.26 15.32
C LYS A 3 29.53 44.03 14.44
N GLN A 4 29.85 42.89 15.07
CA GLN A 4 29.80 41.59 14.42
C GLN A 4 28.33 41.18 14.20
N SER A 5 27.97 40.93 12.94
CA SER A 5 26.66 40.36 12.59
C SER A 5 26.73 38.84 12.71
N THR A 6 25.82 38.25 13.48
CA THR A 6 25.70 36.80 13.61
C THR A 6 24.95 36.21 12.40
N PRO A 7 25.37 35.05 11.88
CA PRO A 7 24.71 34.44 10.73
C PRO A 7 23.38 33.82 11.14
N LYS A 8 22.29 34.20 10.45
CA LYS A 8 20.97 33.56 10.59
C LYS A 8 21.04 32.07 10.25
N PRO A 9 20.38 31.19 11.02
CA PRO A 9 20.34 29.76 10.73
C PRO A 9 19.65 29.50 9.39
N ARG A 10 20.31 28.75 8.50
CA ARG A 10 19.73 28.33 7.21
C ARG A 10 18.70 27.24 7.46
N VAL A 11 17.43 27.56 7.26
CA VAL A 11 16.36 26.55 7.21
C VAL A 11 16.61 25.66 5.98
N PRO A 12 16.71 24.32 6.11
CA PRO A 12 16.91 23.45 4.98
C PRO A 12 15.74 23.55 4.00
N ARG A 13 16.00 23.97 2.77
CA ARG A 13 14.99 24.05 1.71
C ARG A 13 14.60 22.61 1.32
N ALA A 14 13.40 22.16 1.68
CA ALA A 14 12.90 20.85 1.28
C ALA A 14 13.01 20.71 -0.24
N ASN A 15 13.58 19.60 -0.72
CA ASN A 15 13.62 19.34 -2.15
C ASN A 15 12.17 19.17 -2.67
N SER A 16 11.90 19.62 -3.90
CA SER A 16 10.55 19.60 -4.48
C SER A 16 9.90 18.21 -4.44
N LYS A 17 10.71 17.15 -4.56
CA LYS A 17 10.26 15.76 -4.45
C LYS A 17 9.72 15.39 -3.07
N GLN A 18 10.39 15.79 -1.99
CA GLN A 18 9.95 15.55 -0.62
C GLN A 18 8.65 16.31 -0.35
N ALA A 19 8.53 17.55 -0.82
CA ALA A 19 7.29 18.32 -0.70
C ALA A 19 6.12 17.62 -1.43
N ILE A 20 6.35 17.10 -2.64
CA ILE A 20 5.34 16.35 -3.41
C ILE A 20 4.90 15.09 -2.66
N GLU A 21 5.84 14.29 -2.15
CA GLU A 21 5.51 13.05 -1.44
C GLU A 21 4.78 13.32 -0.12
N THR A 22 5.18 14.37 0.62
CA THR A 22 4.46 14.81 1.82
C THR A 22 3.04 15.25 1.49
N ALA A 23 2.84 16.02 0.42
CA ALA A 23 1.50 16.44 -0.01
C ALA A 23 0.64 15.25 -0.45
N ARG A 24 1.24 14.27 -1.15
CA ARG A 24 0.58 13.02 -1.52
C ARG A 24 0.15 12.23 -0.30
N LEU A 25 1.05 12.04 0.67
CA LEU A 25 0.72 11.31 1.90
C LEU A 25 -0.41 12.02 2.67
N ALA A 26 -0.32 13.33 2.86
CA ALA A 26 -1.36 14.11 3.54
C ALA A 26 -2.74 13.95 2.87
N ARG A 27 -2.78 13.92 1.52
CA ARG A 27 -4.02 13.64 0.77
C ARG A 27 -4.56 12.24 1.06
N LEU A 28 -3.69 11.22 1.07
CA LEU A 28 -4.09 9.84 1.33
C LEU A 28 -4.54 9.64 2.78
N GLU A 29 -3.90 10.30 3.74
CA GLU A 29 -4.28 10.32 5.16
C GLU A 29 -5.68 10.93 5.34
N SER A 30 -5.92 12.10 4.75
CA SER A 30 -7.23 12.76 4.78
C SER A 30 -8.32 11.92 4.11
N TYR A 31 -8.02 11.32 2.95
CA TYR A 31 -8.92 10.41 2.26
C TYR A 31 -9.27 9.18 3.13
N ALA A 32 -8.26 8.55 3.74
CA ALA A 32 -8.45 7.40 4.62
C ALA A 32 -9.31 7.73 5.84
N GLN A 33 -9.06 8.88 6.49
CA GLN A 33 -9.85 9.30 7.64
C GLN A 33 -11.32 9.54 7.24
N THR A 34 -11.55 10.24 6.13
CA THR A 34 -12.90 10.48 5.61
C THR A 34 -13.65 9.18 5.33
N LEU A 35 -12.97 8.22 4.68
CA LEU A 35 -13.54 6.91 4.39
C LEU A 35 -13.80 6.09 5.66
N PHE A 36 -12.89 6.12 6.63
CA PHE A 36 -13.06 5.47 7.92
C PHE A 36 -14.33 5.97 8.61
N ASP A 37 -14.49 7.29 8.71
CA ASP A 37 -15.62 7.91 9.38
C ASP A 37 -16.95 7.61 8.66
N GLU A 38 -16.95 7.63 7.33
CA GLU A 38 -18.12 7.28 6.51
C GLU A 38 -18.56 5.83 6.72
N LEU A 39 -17.63 4.88 6.62
CA LEU A 39 -17.94 3.46 6.81
C LEU A 39 -18.31 3.16 8.25
N ASN A 40 -17.64 3.78 9.22
CA ASN A 40 -17.95 3.62 10.64
C ASN A 40 -19.40 4.02 10.95
N ARG A 41 -19.83 5.20 10.48
CA ARG A 41 -21.21 5.66 10.64
C ARG A 41 -22.21 4.78 9.90
N SER A 42 -21.97 4.52 8.61
CA SER A 42 -23.00 3.97 7.72
C SER A 42 -23.06 2.44 7.67
N VAL A 43 -21.99 1.74 8.05
CA VAL A 43 -21.90 0.27 8.01
C VAL A 43 -21.73 -0.31 9.41
N PHE A 44 -20.90 0.32 10.24
CA PHE A 44 -20.50 -0.21 11.55
C PHE A 44 -21.20 0.45 12.75
N SER A 45 -22.22 1.28 12.50
CA SER A 45 -23.04 1.95 13.52
C SER A 45 -22.22 2.64 14.61
N ASP A 46 -21.16 3.34 14.20
CA ASP A 46 -20.20 4.02 15.08
C ASP A 46 -19.45 3.11 16.08
N GLY A 47 -19.51 1.80 15.88
CA GLY A 47 -18.87 0.80 16.75
C GLY A 47 -17.33 0.83 16.76
N LEU A 48 -16.70 1.55 15.83
CA LEU A 48 -15.23 1.65 15.70
C LEU A 48 -14.69 3.03 16.06
N LYS A 49 -15.50 3.95 16.63
CA LYS A 49 -15.12 5.36 16.90
C LYS A 49 -13.86 5.57 17.77
N GLY A 50 -13.46 4.57 18.55
CA GLY A 50 -12.26 4.62 19.40
C GLY A 50 -10.99 4.06 18.76
N ALA A 51 -11.08 3.56 17.52
CA ALA A 51 -9.94 2.94 16.85
C ALA A 51 -8.98 4.00 16.30
N GLN A 52 -7.68 3.82 16.54
CA GLN A 52 -6.65 4.69 16.01
C GLN A 52 -6.32 4.32 14.57
N LEU A 53 -6.32 5.30 13.66
CA LEU A 53 -5.86 5.12 12.28
C LEU A 53 -4.43 5.65 12.15
N LEU A 54 -3.47 4.74 11.94
CA LEU A 54 -2.03 5.04 11.97
C LEU A 54 -1.38 4.74 10.62
N TRP A 55 -0.42 5.58 10.22
CA TRP A 55 0.36 5.38 8.99
C TRP A 55 1.80 4.97 9.32
N SER A 56 2.20 3.79 8.85
CA SER A 56 3.47 3.16 9.19
C SER A 56 4.48 3.21 8.05
N LYS A 57 5.72 3.58 8.39
CA LYS A 57 6.90 3.51 7.50
C LYS A 57 7.57 2.12 7.51
N THR A 58 7.27 1.31 8.52
CA THR A 58 7.94 0.03 8.83
C THR A 58 7.11 -1.20 8.47
N LEU A 59 5.81 -1.05 8.20
CA LEU A 59 4.98 -2.13 7.70
C LEU A 59 5.39 -2.42 6.24
N GLN A 60 6.03 -3.58 6.02
CA GLN A 60 6.60 -3.95 4.71
C GLN A 60 6.00 -5.23 4.10
N VAL A 61 5.31 -6.05 4.90
CA VAL A 61 4.81 -7.36 4.48
C VAL A 61 3.33 -7.29 4.07
N THR A 62 2.54 -6.50 4.77
CA THR A 62 1.13 -6.25 4.47
C THR A 62 0.94 -4.76 4.19
N ALA A 63 -0.13 -4.39 3.47
CA ALA A 63 -0.44 -2.97 3.29
C ALA A 63 -1.28 -2.41 4.43
N GLY A 64 -1.98 -3.27 5.18
CA GLY A 64 -2.80 -2.94 6.33
C GLY A 64 -2.62 -3.96 7.44
N ARG A 65 -2.93 -3.54 8.68
CA ARG A 65 -3.09 -4.44 9.82
C ARG A 65 -4.03 -3.83 10.86
N ALA A 66 -5.16 -4.49 11.11
CA ALA A 66 -5.97 -4.25 12.30
C ALA A 66 -5.37 -4.94 13.53
N SER A 67 -5.54 -4.33 14.70
CA SER A 67 -5.25 -4.98 15.98
C SER A 67 -6.24 -4.56 17.06
N PHE A 68 -6.55 -5.52 17.92
CA PHE A 68 -7.42 -5.39 19.06
C PHE A 68 -6.73 -6.03 20.26
N ARG A 69 -6.65 -5.30 21.37
CA ARG A 69 -6.11 -5.82 22.63
C ARG A 69 -7.01 -5.39 23.77
N ARG A 70 -7.43 -6.36 24.59
CA ARG A 70 -8.10 -6.10 25.87
C ARG A 70 -7.09 -6.27 27.00
N HIS A 71 -6.97 -5.24 27.82
CA HIS A 71 -6.10 -5.22 29.00
C HIS A 71 -6.85 -5.76 30.23
N GLN A 72 -6.09 -6.17 31.24
CA GLN A 72 -6.65 -6.69 32.50
C GLN A 72 -7.43 -5.62 33.29
N ASP A 73 -7.06 -4.35 33.13
CA ASP A 73 -7.75 -3.18 33.69
C ASP A 73 -9.09 -2.86 33.01
N GLY A 74 -9.52 -3.67 32.04
CA GLY A 74 -10.75 -3.48 31.27
C GLY A 74 -10.61 -2.53 30.08
N ARG A 75 -9.47 -1.85 29.92
CA ARG A 75 -9.22 -0.98 28.76
C ARG A 75 -9.08 -1.81 27.49
N THR A 76 -9.62 -1.28 26.40
CA THR A 76 -9.49 -1.87 25.06
C THR A 76 -8.71 -0.93 24.17
N GLU A 77 -7.65 -1.44 23.55
CA GLU A 77 -6.85 -0.75 22.55
C GLU A 77 -7.21 -1.30 21.17
N THR A 78 -7.60 -0.42 20.25
CA THR A 78 -7.90 -0.77 18.87
C THR A 78 -7.17 0.17 17.93
N LYS A 79 -6.55 -0.39 16.89
CA LYS A 79 -5.85 0.39 15.87
C LYS A 79 -5.85 -0.31 14.53
N ILE A 80 -5.82 0.49 13.47
CA ILE A 80 -5.58 0.08 12.09
C ILE A 80 -4.30 0.78 11.64
N GLU A 81 -3.31 -0.01 11.24
CA GLU A 81 -2.04 0.47 10.71
C GLU A 81 -2.01 0.31 9.19
N LEU A 82 -1.71 1.39 8.46
CA LEU A 82 -1.65 1.46 7.00
C LEU A 82 -0.21 1.70 6.54
N ALA A 83 0.26 0.94 5.53
CA ALA A 83 1.65 1.01 5.06
C ALA A 83 1.85 2.13 4.03
N ILE A 84 2.61 3.17 4.40
CA ILE A 84 2.92 4.32 3.53
C ILE A 84 3.54 3.89 2.19
N LYS A 85 4.40 2.85 2.21
CA LYS A 85 5.15 2.41 1.02
C LYS A 85 4.35 1.55 0.06
N VAL A 86 3.20 1.03 0.49
CA VAL A 86 2.37 0.11 -0.29
C VAL A 86 1.10 0.82 -0.76
N LEU A 87 0.51 1.64 0.11
CA LEU A 87 -0.71 2.39 -0.13
C LEU A 87 -0.38 3.75 -0.71
N ASP A 88 -0.22 3.77 -2.03
CA ASP A 88 0.30 4.91 -2.75
C ASP A 88 -0.80 5.62 -3.58
N CYS A 89 -2.02 5.08 -3.59
CA CYS A 89 -3.18 5.72 -4.20
C CYS A 89 -4.48 5.43 -3.44
N GLU A 90 -5.51 6.25 -3.66
CA GLU A 90 -6.80 6.18 -2.96
C GLU A 90 -7.52 4.85 -3.17
N GLU A 91 -7.36 4.22 -4.34
CA GLU A 91 -7.91 2.90 -4.65
C GLU A 91 -7.34 1.82 -3.71
N ARG A 92 -6.02 1.74 -3.58
CA ARG A 92 -5.38 0.78 -2.66
C ARG A 92 -5.78 1.07 -1.20
N VAL A 93 -5.86 2.34 -0.84
CA VAL A 93 -6.32 2.77 0.49
C VAL A 93 -7.75 2.28 0.76
N ARG A 94 -8.71 2.48 -0.16
CA ARG A 94 -10.11 2.09 0.10
C ARG A 94 -10.28 0.60 0.35
N HIS A 95 -9.67 -0.24 -0.49
CA HIS A 95 -9.81 -1.69 -0.36
C HIS A 95 -9.14 -2.19 0.91
N THR A 96 -7.93 -1.70 1.18
CA THR A 96 -7.15 -2.11 2.35
C THR A 96 -7.82 -1.65 3.65
N LEU A 97 -8.16 -0.36 3.76
CA LEU A 97 -8.79 0.18 4.96
C LEU A 97 -10.11 -0.52 5.26
N ALA A 98 -10.96 -0.70 4.24
CA ALA A 98 -12.25 -1.35 4.43
C ALA A 98 -12.10 -2.83 4.86
N HIS A 99 -11.08 -3.54 4.33
CA HIS A 99 -10.72 -4.89 4.78
C HIS A 99 -10.31 -4.90 6.26
N GLU A 100 -9.40 -4.00 6.67
CA GLU A 100 -8.97 -3.92 8.07
C GLU A 100 -10.12 -3.52 9.01
N MET A 101 -11.04 -2.66 8.57
CA MET A 101 -12.25 -2.33 9.34
C MET A 101 -13.18 -3.54 9.51
N CYS A 102 -13.29 -4.44 8.53
CA CYS A 102 -14.09 -5.67 8.65
C CYS A 102 -13.48 -6.64 9.68
N HIS A 103 -12.15 -6.76 9.75
CA HIS A 103 -11.48 -7.49 10.82
C HIS A 103 -11.83 -6.87 12.18
N LEU A 104 -11.66 -5.56 12.32
CA LEU A 104 -11.90 -4.89 13.58
C LEU A 104 -13.37 -4.98 14.03
N ALA A 105 -14.32 -4.86 13.11
CA ALA A 105 -15.75 -5.06 13.38
C ALA A 105 -16.08 -6.48 13.85
N SER A 106 -15.42 -7.49 13.27
CA SER A 106 -15.58 -8.89 13.69
C SER A 106 -15.15 -9.07 15.15
N TRP A 107 -14.07 -8.41 15.56
CA TRP A 107 -13.53 -8.52 16.91
C TRP A 107 -14.31 -7.68 17.93
N VAL A 108 -14.57 -6.41 17.60
CA VAL A 108 -15.14 -5.42 18.52
C VAL A 108 -16.66 -5.49 18.58
N ILE A 109 -17.31 -5.50 17.41
CA ILE A 109 -18.77 -5.39 17.32
C ILE A 109 -19.41 -6.77 17.45
N SER A 110 -18.85 -7.78 16.77
CA SER A 110 -19.36 -9.16 16.84
C SER A 110 -18.80 -9.96 18.01
N GLY A 111 -17.83 -9.41 18.76
CA GLY A 111 -17.26 -10.06 19.95
C GLY A 111 -16.46 -11.33 19.65
N ARG A 112 -15.86 -11.45 18.46
CA ARG A 112 -15.21 -12.68 17.97
C ARG A 112 -13.72 -12.43 17.66
N PRO A 113 -12.86 -12.25 18.67
CA PRO A 113 -11.47 -11.80 18.51
C PRO A 113 -10.55 -12.80 17.77
N THR A 114 -10.97 -14.05 17.61
CA THR A 114 -10.23 -15.08 16.87
C THR A 114 -10.69 -15.22 15.41
N GLU A 115 -11.71 -14.46 15.00
CA GLU A 115 -12.21 -14.48 13.63
C GLU A 115 -11.23 -13.80 12.68
N ASN A 116 -10.83 -14.52 11.63
CA ASN A 116 -10.00 -13.99 10.56
C ASN A 116 -10.88 -13.62 9.35
N HIS A 117 -10.97 -14.52 8.36
CA HIS A 117 -11.75 -14.34 7.13
C HIS A 117 -12.95 -15.30 7.02
N GLY A 118 -13.52 -15.68 8.17
CA GLY A 118 -14.67 -16.58 8.24
C GLY A 118 -15.99 -15.91 7.86
N SER A 119 -17.10 -16.48 8.32
CA SER A 119 -18.44 -16.03 7.94
C SER A 119 -18.77 -14.63 8.45
N ILE A 120 -18.29 -14.27 9.64
CA ILE A 120 -18.56 -12.96 10.26
C ILE A 120 -17.82 -11.86 9.48
N PHE A 121 -16.54 -12.09 9.16
CA PHE A 121 -15.77 -11.17 8.32
C PHE A 121 -16.44 -10.97 6.95
N LYS A 122 -16.87 -12.07 6.30
CA LYS A 122 -17.55 -12.00 5.00
C LYS A 122 -18.87 -11.25 5.09
N GLY A 123 -19.63 -11.42 6.17
CA GLY A 123 -20.86 -10.67 6.42
C GLY A 123 -20.61 -9.15 6.52
N TRP A 124 -19.58 -8.73 7.25
CA TRP A 124 -19.18 -7.33 7.29
C TRP A 124 -18.71 -6.82 5.92
N GLY A 125 -17.91 -7.62 5.20
CA GLY A 125 -17.48 -7.30 3.84
C GLY A 125 -18.65 -7.07 2.89
N GLN A 126 -19.66 -7.94 2.93
CA GLN A 126 -20.88 -7.78 2.12
C GLN A 126 -21.65 -6.49 2.45
N ARG A 127 -21.71 -6.11 3.73
CA ARG A 127 -22.35 -4.84 4.13
C ARG A 127 -21.59 -3.62 3.59
N VAL A 128 -20.26 -3.66 3.63
CA VAL A 128 -19.42 -2.63 3.02
C VAL A 128 -19.67 -2.55 1.50
N GLU A 129 -19.61 -3.67 0.79
CA GLU A 129 -19.86 -3.70 -0.66
C GLU A 129 -21.31 -3.34 -1.04
N ALA A 130 -22.27 -3.60 -0.15
CA ALA A 130 -23.64 -3.16 -0.32
C ALA A 130 -23.72 -1.63 -0.30
N ARG A 131 -23.01 -1.00 0.64
CA ARG A 131 -22.99 0.46 0.83
C ARG A 131 -22.13 1.19 -0.21
N ARG A 132 -20.99 0.61 -0.60
CA ARG A 132 -19.98 1.20 -1.48
C ARG A 132 -19.61 0.24 -2.61
N LYS A 133 -20.20 0.47 -3.79
CA LYS A 133 -20.03 -0.38 -4.98
C LYS A 133 -18.64 -0.33 -5.59
N ASP A 134 -17.91 0.73 -5.31
CA ASP A 134 -16.51 0.96 -5.66
C ASP A 134 -15.52 0.22 -4.74
N ILE A 135 -16.01 -0.47 -3.70
CA ILE A 135 -15.20 -1.28 -2.80
C ILE A 135 -15.51 -2.76 -3.05
N LYS A 136 -14.44 -3.56 -3.06
CA LYS A 136 -14.47 -5.02 -3.07
C LYS A 136 -13.60 -5.54 -1.94
N ILE A 137 -14.18 -6.41 -1.12
CA ILE A 137 -13.55 -6.99 0.06
C ILE A 137 -13.17 -8.43 -0.28
N SER A 138 -11.90 -8.63 -0.61
CA SER A 138 -11.29 -9.94 -0.76
C SER A 138 -10.70 -10.41 0.58
N THR A 139 -10.49 -11.72 0.71
CA THR A 139 -9.78 -12.31 1.86
C THR A 139 -8.27 -12.13 1.77
N THR A 140 -7.75 -11.76 0.60
CA THR A 140 -6.35 -11.47 0.34
C THR A 140 -6.21 -10.11 -0.33
N HIS A 141 -5.15 -9.38 0.01
CA HIS A 141 -4.79 -8.12 -0.64
C HIS A 141 -4.22 -8.44 -2.04
N ASN A 142 -5.03 -8.31 -3.10
CA ASN A 142 -4.63 -8.67 -4.48
C ASN A 142 -4.20 -7.44 -5.29
N TYR A 143 -3.16 -6.72 -4.84
CA TYR A 143 -2.51 -5.68 -5.63
C TYR A 143 -1.03 -5.97 -5.79
N GLU A 144 -0.51 -5.72 -7.00
CA GLU A 144 0.90 -5.89 -7.30
C GLU A 144 1.72 -4.84 -6.55
N ILE A 145 2.51 -5.29 -5.56
CA ILE A 145 3.42 -4.43 -4.82
C ILE A 145 4.63 -4.14 -5.70
N THR A 146 4.73 -2.92 -6.23
CA THR A 146 5.90 -2.52 -7.02
C THR A 146 7.09 -2.27 -6.10
N TYR A 147 8.10 -3.13 -6.19
CA TYR A 147 9.35 -2.96 -5.46
C TYR A 147 10.40 -2.27 -6.33
N LYS A 148 11.12 -1.30 -5.76
CA LYS A 148 12.24 -0.63 -6.43
C LYS A 148 13.45 -1.56 -6.57
N PHE A 149 13.63 -2.48 -5.62
CA PHE A 149 14.78 -3.37 -5.57
C PHE A 149 14.27 -4.82 -5.56
N ASN A 150 14.19 -5.42 -6.74
CA ASN A 150 13.81 -6.83 -6.91
C ASN A 150 15.06 -7.71 -7.04
N TRP A 151 15.10 -8.82 -6.33
CA TRP A 151 16.18 -9.81 -6.42
C TRP A 151 15.61 -11.16 -6.80
N LYS A 152 16.34 -11.92 -7.62
CA LYS A 152 16.02 -13.31 -7.94
C LYS A 152 17.18 -14.19 -7.47
N CYS A 153 16.86 -15.29 -6.78
CA CYS A 153 17.84 -16.31 -6.47
C CYS A 153 18.29 -17.01 -7.75
N ASP A 154 19.61 -17.14 -7.97
CA ASP A 154 20.19 -17.83 -9.13
C ASP A 154 19.92 -19.35 -9.15
N ARG A 155 19.63 -19.95 -8.00
CA ARG A 155 19.44 -21.40 -7.87
C ARG A 155 17.99 -21.85 -7.72
N CYS A 156 17.27 -21.28 -6.75
CA CYS A 156 15.90 -21.71 -6.44
C CYS A 156 14.82 -20.75 -6.96
N GLU A 157 15.24 -19.75 -7.73
CA GLU A 157 14.38 -18.77 -8.41
C GLU A 157 13.44 -17.95 -7.52
N MET A 158 13.63 -18.03 -6.19
CA MET A 158 12.84 -17.23 -5.25
C MET A 158 13.08 -15.73 -5.47
N HIS A 159 11.98 -14.98 -5.54
CA HIS A 159 11.99 -13.54 -5.74
C HIS A 159 11.88 -12.80 -4.41
N TYR A 160 12.65 -11.73 -4.26
CA TYR A 160 12.65 -10.86 -3.08
C TYR A 160 12.47 -9.40 -3.51
N GLY A 161 11.29 -8.86 -3.24
CA GLY A 161 11.01 -7.44 -3.40
C GLY A 161 11.41 -6.62 -2.18
N ARG A 162 12.09 -5.49 -2.38
CA ARG A 162 12.45 -4.53 -1.31
C ARG A 162 12.19 -3.08 -1.73
N HIS A 163 11.72 -2.27 -0.78
CA HIS A 163 11.56 -0.82 -0.96
C HIS A 163 12.83 -0.01 -0.61
N SER A 164 13.85 -0.65 -0.02
CA SER A 164 15.17 -0.08 0.27
C SER A 164 16.29 -1.00 -0.25
N LYS A 165 17.52 -0.48 -0.37
CA LYS A 165 18.73 -1.26 -0.69
C LYS A 165 19.21 -2.04 0.56
N SER A 166 18.35 -2.88 1.12
CA SER A 166 18.66 -3.63 2.34
C SER A 166 19.38 -4.94 2.07
N ILE A 167 19.12 -5.57 0.92
CA ILE A 167 19.87 -6.74 0.46
C ILE A 167 21.13 -6.24 -0.24
N LYS A 168 22.26 -6.85 0.10
CA LYS A 168 23.55 -6.65 -0.57
C LYS A 168 23.86 -7.85 -1.47
N PRO A 169 24.69 -7.71 -2.51
CA PRO A 169 25.08 -8.84 -3.38
C PRO A 169 25.70 -10.03 -2.62
N GLU A 170 26.27 -9.78 -1.45
CA GLU A 170 26.88 -10.81 -0.60
C GLU A 170 25.84 -11.63 0.18
N ASP A 171 24.60 -11.14 0.33
CA ASP A 171 23.55 -11.84 1.06
C ASP A 171 23.12 -13.12 0.33
N ARG A 172 22.84 -14.17 1.10
CA ARG A 172 22.40 -15.47 0.58
C ARG A 172 20.88 -15.60 0.56
N CYS A 173 20.39 -16.45 -0.33
CA CYS A 173 18.97 -16.75 -0.44
C CYS A 173 18.41 -17.28 0.88
N GLY A 174 17.39 -16.61 1.42
CA GLY A 174 16.73 -17.03 2.66
C GLY A 174 16.05 -18.40 2.58
N ARG A 175 15.67 -18.87 1.37
CA ARG A 175 14.98 -20.15 1.14
C ARG A 175 15.94 -21.33 1.05
N CYS A 176 16.87 -21.30 0.10
CA CYS A 176 17.79 -22.42 -0.14
C CYS A 176 19.14 -22.28 0.58
N LYS A 177 19.43 -21.12 1.18
CA LYS A 177 20.67 -20.78 1.91
C LYS A 177 21.96 -20.81 1.08
N GLU A 178 21.93 -21.40 -0.10
CA GLU A 178 23.11 -21.61 -0.95
C GLU A 178 23.17 -20.60 -2.11
N GLY A 179 22.03 -20.32 -2.76
CA GLY A 179 21.97 -19.46 -3.94
C GLY A 179 22.28 -17.98 -3.66
N ARG A 180 22.86 -17.30 -4.65
CA ARG A 180 23.14 -15.86 -4.63
C ARG A 180 21.93 -15.08 -5.08
N LEU A 181 21.77 -13.88 -4.52
CA LEU A 181 20.67 -12.98 -4.87
C LEU A 181 21.13 -12.04 -5.99
N MET A 182 20.53 -12.19 -7.17
CA MET A 182 20.84 -11.40 -8.36
C MET A 182 19.86 -10.22 -8.50
N PRO A 183 20.34 -8.97 -8.56
CA PRO A 183 19.47 -7.80 -8.73
C PRO A 183 18.78 -7.84 -10.10
N GLN A 184 17.49 -7.58 -10.12
CA GLN A 184 16.64 -7.56 -11.32
C GLN A 184 16.43 -6.11 -11.83
N TRP A 185 17.40 -5.23 -11.60
CA TRP A 185 17.38 -3.85 -12.08
C TRP A 185 18.76 -3.45 -12.60
N GLU A 186 18.79 -2.48 -13.51
CA GLU A 186 20.03 -2.00 -14.11
C GLU A 186 20.91 -1.29 -13.08
N GLN A 187 22.08 -1.87 -12.79
CA GLN A 187 23.06 -1.24 -11.93
C GLN A 187 23.93 -0.31 -12.77
N ARG A 188 23.89 0.99 -12.48
CA ARG A 188 24.85 1.94 -13.07
C ARG A 188 26.26 1.53 -12.66
N THR A 189 27.00 0.89 -13.55
CA THR A 189 28.43 0.68 -13.40
C THR A 189 29.09 2.05 -13.40
N ARG A 190 29.76 2.41 -12.30
CA ARG A 190 30.67 3.57 -12.33
C ARG A 190 31.74 3.25 -13.36
N LYS A 191 31.83 4.02 -14.45
CA LYS A 191 33.00 3.95 -15.33
C LYS A 191 34.23 4.13 -14.45
N PRO A 192 35.26 3.27 -14.57
CA PRO A 192 36.54 3.53 -13.93
C PRO A 192 36.96 4.96 -14.28
N ARG A 193 37.34 5.74 -13.27
CA ARG A 193 37.94 7.05 -13.52
C ARG A 193 39.26 6.75 -14.21
N LEU A 194 39.31 6.92 -15.53
CA LEU A 194 40.57 6.97 -16.27
C LEU A 194 41.45 7.99 -15.55
N ALA A 195 42.65 7.57 -15.13
CA ALA A 195 43.62 8.45 -14.52
C ALA A 195 43.86 9.62 -15.49
N SER A 196 43.64 10.84 -15.03
CA SER A 196 43.89 12.04 -15.82
C SER A 196 45.40 12.16 -16.01
N THR A 197 45.88 11.90 -17.23
CA THR A 197 47.18 12.40 -17.68
C THR A 197 47.12 13.92 -17.71
N GLU A 198 48.07 14.56 -17.02
CA GLU A 198 48.28 16.00 -17.03
C GLU A 198 48.51 16.45 -18.47
N THR A 199 47.70 17.39 -18.94
CA THR A 199 47.97 18.12 -20.18
C THR A 199 47.78 19.59 -19.86
N THR A 200 48.92 20.27 -19.72
CA THR A 200 49.04 21.73 -19.74
C THR A 200 48.53 22.23 -21.09
N GLY A 201 47.48 23.06 -21.06
CA GLY A 201 46.88 23.63 -22.25
C GLY A 201 46.17 24.93 -21.92
N GLU A 202 46.61 25.99 -22.57
CA GLU A 202 46.30 27.40 -22.33
C GLU A 202 44.80 27.76 -22.30
N TYR A 203 44.53 28.77 -21.48
CA TYR A 203 43.25 29.46 -21.33
C TYR A 203 43.06 30.48 -22.46
N LEU A 204 41.99 30.34 -23.26
CA LEU A 204 41.43 31.44 -24.04
C LEU A 204 39.93 31.58 -23.76
N PRO A 205 39.44 32.80 -23.43
CA PRO A 205 38.09 33.01 -22.94
C PRO A 205 37.03 33.05 -24.04
N SER A 206 35.90 32.44 -23.69
CA SER A 206 34.61 32.41 -24.38
C SER A 206 34.01 33.80 -24.62
N ARG A 207 33.52 34.03 -25.84
CA ARG A 207 32.44 34.98 -26.12
C ARG A 207 31.40 34.29 -27.00
N TYR A 208 30.29 33.87 -26.38
CA TYR A 208 29.05 33.60 -27.11
C TYR A 208 27.93 34.49 -26.57
N SER A 209 27.36 35.24 -27.51
CA SER A 209 26.27 36.19 -27.38
C SER A 209 24.97 35.52 -26.92
N ARG A 210 24.20 36.25 -26.11
CA ARG A 210 22.77 36.00 -25.86
C ARG A 210 21.94 36.45 -27.06
N PRO A 211 20.82 35.78 -27.35
CA PRO A 211 19.57 36.54 -27.38
C PRO A 211 18.35 35.76 -26.84
N GLY A 212 17.30 36.50 -26.48
CA GLY A 212 15.92 36.02 -26.60
C GLY A 212 15.13 35.91 -25.30
N ALA A 213 14.38 36.96 -24.99
CA ALA A 213 13.27 36.95 -24.04
C ALA A 213 12.08 36.17 -24.63
N TYR A 214 11.41 35.36 -23.82
CA TYR A 214 10.08 34.83 -24.12
C TYR A 214 9.17 35.02 -22.90
N THR A 215 8.08 35.75 -23.13
CA THR A 215 6.98 36.01 -22.20
C THR A 215 6.10 34.76 -22.09
N PHE A 216 5.85 34.30 -20.86
CA PHE A 216 4.91 33.21 -20.58
C PHE A 216 3.53 33.79 -20.23
N GLN A 217 2.55 33.50 -21.08
CA GLN A 217 1.13 33.75 -20.82
C GLN A 217 0.55 32.55 -20.05
N ILE A 218 0.05 32.80 -18.84
CA ILE A 218 -0.54 31.78 -17.97
C ILE A 218 -1.98 31.56 -18.41
N HIS A 219 -2.25 30.49 -19.15
CA HIS A 219 -3.60 29.97 -19.32
C HIS A 219 -3.93 29.03 -18.15
N LEU A 220 -4.79 29.51 -17.25
CA LEU A 220 -5.36 28.72 -16.15
C LEU A 220 -6.40 27.73 -16.74
N CYS A 221 -6.02 26.47 -16.94
CA CYS A 221 -6.95 25.41 -17.30
C CYS A 221 -7.29 24.59 -16.04
N VAL A 222 -8.41 24.92 -15.40
CA VAL A 222 -9.01 24.08 -14.34
C VAL A 222 -9.65 22.88 -15.02
N ARG A 223 -8.86 21.81 -15.23
CA ARG A 223 -9.42 20.48 -15.53
C ARG A 223 -9.79 19.81 -14.22
N LEU A 224 -11.09 19.62 -14.01
CA LEU A 224 -11.65 18.70 -13.03
C LEU A 224 -11.01 17.32 -13.27
N LEU A 225 -10.16 16.89 -12.33
CA LEU A 225 -9.49 15.60 -12.37
C LEU A 225 -10.51 14.53 -11.94
N GLU A 226 -11.05 13.80 -12.90
CA GLU A 226 -11.67 12.51 -12.62
C GLU A 226 -10.66 11.56 -11.97
N PRO A 227 -11.09 10.70 -11.02
CA PRO A 227 -10.19 9.77 -10.33
C PRO A 227 -9.61 8.77 -11.34
N ARG A 228 -8.32 8.91 -11.65
CA ARG A 228 -7.60 7.95 -12.49
C ARG A 228 -7.47 6.63 -11.72
N LYS A 229 -7.91 5.53 -12.33
CA LYS A 229 -7.64 4.15 -11.87
C LYS A 229 -6.14 3.95 -11.70
N CYS A 230 -5.72 3.28 -10.62
CA CYS A 230 -4.31 3.03 -10.39
C CYS A 230 -3.78 1.98 -11.39
N PRO A 231 -2.59 2.18 -12.00
CA PRO A 231 -2.01 1.18 -12.88
C PRO A 231 -1.73 -0.13 -12.10
N GLY A 232 -2.13 -1.28 -12.67
CA GLY A 232 -1.89 -2.61 -12.10
C GLY A 232 -3.14 -3.38 -11.65
N LEU A 233 -4.35 -2.86 -11.86
CA LEU A 233 -5.59 -3.60 -11.60
C LEU A 233 -6.04 -4.36 -12.86
N GLN A 234 -5.67 -5.63 -13.01
CA GLN A 234 -6.38 -6.50 -13.95
C GLN A 234 -7.64 -7.04 -13.25
N ALA A 235 -8.81 -6.76 -13.84
CA ALA A 235 -10.04 -7.43 -13.49
C ALA A 235 -9.95 -8.89 -13.97
N ALA A 236 -9.78 -9.82 -13.03
CA ALA A 236 -9.93 -11.24 -13.34
C ALA A 236 -11.42 -11.52 -13.61
N HIS A 237 -11.77 -11.67 -14.88
CA HIS A 237 -13.02 -12.32 -15.27
C HIS A 237 -12.95 -13.77 -14.80
N SER A 238 -13.81 -14.16 -13.85
CA SER A 238 -14.08 -15.58 -13.59
C SER A 238 -14.81 -16.16 -14.80
N THR A 239 -14.08 -16.82 -15.69
CA THR A 239 -14.65 -17.81 -16.60
C THR A 239 -15.22 -18.96 -15.77
N MET A 240 -16.54 -18.94 -15.57
CA MET A 240 -17.31 -20.11 -15.15
C MET A 240 -17.24 -21.14 -16.26
N ALA A 241 -16.43 -22.19 -16.06
CA ALA A 241 -16.46 -23.39 -16.88
C ALA A 241 -17.84 -24.06 -16.71
N ARG A 242 -18.62 -24.11 -17.79
CA ARG A 242 -19.81 -24.97 -17.88
C ARG A 242 -19.36 -26.38 -18.20
N GLY A 243 -19.61 -27.31 -17.29
CA GLY A 243 -19.57 -28.76 -17.50
C GLY A 243 -20.00 -29.44 -16.21
N GLY A 244 -20.91 -30.40 -16.15
CA GLY A 244 -21.74 -31.02 -17.15
C GLY A 244 -23.03 -31.51 -16.46
N LYS A 245 -23.98 -31.93 -17.30
CA LYS A 245 -25.29 -32.44 -16.89
C LYS A 245 -25.13 -33.68 -16.00
N GLY A 246 -25.69 -33.64 -14.79
CA GLY A 246 -25.91 -34.79 -13.93
C GLY A 246 -27.31 -34.70 -13.33
N ARG A 247 -28.26 -35.38 -13.97
CA ARG A 247 -29.66 -35.54 -13.55
C ARG A 247 -29.75 -36.80 -12.70
N MET A 248 -30.09 -36.70 -11.42
CA MET A 248 -30.73 -37.75 -10.61
C MET A 248 -31.49 -37.06 -9.46
N THR A 249 -32.77 -36.78 -9.66
CA THR A 249 -33.92 -37.51 -9.07
C THR A 249 -34.10 -37.31 -7.57
N LEU A 250 -35.12 -36.51 -7.24
CA LEU A 250 -35.82 -36.52 -5.96
C LEU A 250 -36.25 -37.95 -5.61
N THR A 251 -35.98 -38.36 -4.38
CA THR A 251 -36.83 -39.35 -3.70
C THR A 251 -36.96 -38.93 -2.25
N ALA A 252 -38.16 -38.48 -1.89
CA ALA A 252 -38.61 -38.35 -0.52
C ALA A 252 -38.90 -39.75 0.03
N TYR A 253 -38.45 -40.05 1.24
CA TYR A 253 -38.98 -41.14 2.06
C TYR A 253 -38.78 -40.79 3.55
N LEU A 254 -39.84 -40.28 4.17
CA LEU A 254 -40.31 -40.71 5.49
C LEU A 254 -41.20 -41.95 5.24
N PRO A 255 -41.46 -42.90 6.18
CA PRO A 255 -41.63 -42.67 7.62
C PRO A 255 -41.11 -43.80 8.55
N ALA A 256 -41.23 -43.61 9.86
CA ALA A 256 -41.96 -44.49 10.80
C ALA A 256 -41.45 -44.35 12.25
N THR A 257 -42.39 -43.97 13.11
CA THR A 257 -42.39 -44.07 14.56
C THR A 257 -42.42 -45.52 15.05
N THR A 258 -41.66 -45.88 16.10
CA THR A 258 -42.13 -46.72 17.25
C THR A 258 -41.08 -46.81 18.38
N ARG A 259 -41.42 -46.15 19.51
CA ARG A 259 -41.49 -46.60 20.92
C ARG A 259 -40.49 -47.62 21.56
N THR A 260 -40.08 -47.27 22.79
CA THR A 260 -39.68 -48.11 23.98
C THR A 260 -38.29 -48.76 23.90
N ILE A 261 -37.41 -48.74 24.92
CA ILE A 261 -37.53 -48.65 26.40
C ILE A 261 -36.64 -47.52 26.93
#